data_AF-A0A3N5RX90-F1
#
_entry.id   AF-A0A3N5RX90-F1
#
_cell.length_a   1.000
_cell.length_b   1.000
_cell.length_c   1.000
_cell.angle_alpha   90.00
_cell.angle_beta   90.00
_cell.angle_gamma   90.00
#
_symmetry.space_group_name_H-M   'P 1'
#
loop_
_entity.id
_entity.type
_entity.pdbx_description
1 polymer ?
#
loop_
_entity_poly.entity_id
_entity_poly.type
_entity_poly.pdbx_seq_one_letter_code
_entity_poly.pdbx_strand_id
1 'polypeptide(L)' 'MTTRVEQIAEQVKSLPLSEREELLAWLADFELGQVDAWDEAIARDSQPGGRMQRVIDRVRSDIAQGRTKPLGEVIDNE' A
#
# COMPACT_ATOMS: atom_id res chain seq x y z
N MET A 1 -7.94 -12.60 18.29
CA MET A 1 -6.52 -12.31 18.01
C MET A 1 -5.71 -13.55 18.36
N THR A 2 -4.43 -13.64 17.97
CA THR A 2 -3.58 -14.69 18.54
C THR A 2 -3.10 -14.25 19.93
N THR A 3 -2.79 -15.20 20.82
CA THR A 3 -2.30 -14.90 22.19
C THR A 3 -1.12 -13.94 22.21
N ARG A 4 -0.23 -14.04 21.21
CA ARG A 4 0.91 -13.14 21.06
C ARG A 4 0.49 -11.71 20.74
N VAL A 5 -0.51 -11.52 19.87
CA VAL A 5 -1.00 -10.20 19.49
C VAL A 5 -1.76 -9.54 20.65
N GLU A 6 -2.46 -10.33 21.47
CA GLU A 6 -3.12 -9.84 22.69
C GLU A 6 -2.11 -9.34 23.73
N GLN A 7 -1.03 -10.08 23.95
CA GLN A 7 0.03 -9.66 24.88
C GLN A 7 0.70 -8.35 24.46
N ILE A 8 0.99 -8.19 23.16
CA ILE A 8 1.56 -6.95 22.63
C ILE A 8 0.57 -5.80 22.81
N ALA A 9 -0.71 -6.01 22.50
CA ALA A 9 -1.73 -4.97 22.64
C ALA A 9 -1.84 -4.47 24.10
N GLU A 10 -1.80 -5.37 25.08
CA GLU A 10 -1.81 -4.97 26.50
C GLU A 10 -0.54 -4.21 26.90
N GLN A 11 0.63 -4.60 26.40
CA GLN A 11 1.87 -3.86 26.64
C GLN A 11 1.79 -2.44 26.06
N VAL A 12 1.31 -2.28 24.82
CA VAL A 12 1.12 -0.97 24.19
C VAL A 12 0.13 -0.09 24.95
N LYS A 13 -0.96 -0.67 25.48
CA LYS A 13 -1.93 0.07 26.31
C LYS A 13 -1.32 0.55 27.63
N SER A 14 -0.35 -0.19 28.17
CA SER A 14 0.32 0.15 29.44
C SER A 14 1.40 1.23 29.31
N LEU A 15 1.79 1.60 28.08
CA LEU A 15 2.83 2.62 27.84
C LEU A 15 2.37 4.01 28.27
N PRO A 16 3.28 4.84 28.83
CA PRO A 16 3.10 6.29 28.90
C PRO A 16 2.83 6.90 27.52
N LEU A 17 2.14 8.05 27.49
CA LEU A 17 1.76 8.70 26.23
C LEU A 17 2.95 8.95 25.29
N SER A 18 4.07 9.42 25.82
CA SER A 18 5.28 9.71 25.05
C SER A 18 5.88 8.47 24.40
N GLU A 19 5.93 7.35 25.13
CA GLU A 19 6.45 6.07 24.60
C GLU A 19 5.49 5.45 23.59
N ARG A 20 4.18 5.65 23.78
CA ARG A 20 3.17 5.24 22.80
C ARG A 20 3.28 6.04 21.50
N GLU A 21 3.53 7.34 21.58
CA GLU A 21 3.76 8.19 20.41
C GLU A 21 5.03 7.80 19.67
N GLU A 22 6.11 7.52 20.40
CA GLU A 22 7.37 7.00 19.83
C GLU A 22 7.16 5.67 19.11
N LEU A 23 6.44 4.73 19.74
CA LEU A 23 6.11 3.45 19.12
C LEU A 23 5.28 3.61 17.84
N LEU A 24 4.30 4.51 17.83
CA LEU A 24 3.47 4.77 16.65
C LEU A 24 4.29 5.39 15.51
N ALA A 25 5.21 6.29 15.81
CA ALA A 25 6.14 6.84 14.82
C ALA A 25 7.02 5.73 14.22
N TRP A 26 7.61 4.89 15.06
CA TRP A 26 8.41 3.76 14.61
C TRP A 26 7.60 2.77 13.77
N LEU A 27 6.35 2.47 14.13
CA LEU A 27 5.47 1.59 13.35
C LEU A 27 5.16 2.17 11.97
N ALA A 28 4.94 3.49 11.89
CA ALA A 28 4.76 4.15 10.61
C ALA A 28 6.02 3.99 9.72
N ASP A 29 7.20 4.22 10.29
CA ASP A 29 8.47 4.03 9.56
C ASP A 29 8.72 2.56 9.18
N PHE A 30 8.35 1.62 10.05
CA PHE A 30 8.46 0.18 9.79
C PHE A 30 7.57 -0.24 8.61
N GLU A 31 6.32 0.24 8.56
CA GLU A 31 5.40 0.01 7.44
C GLU A 31 5.87 0.74 6.17
N LEU A 32 6.42 1.95 6.28
CA LEU A 32 7.03 2.66 5.16
C LEU A 32 8.24 1.91 4.60
N GLY A 33 9.07 1.28 5.43
CA GLY A 33 10.12 0.38 4.98
C GLY A 33 9.61 -0.88 4.28
N GLN A 34 8.34 -1.25 4.47
CA GLN A 34 7.67 -2.30 3.68
C GLN A 34 7.08 -1.77 2.37
N VAL A 35 6.95 -0.45 2.17
CA VAL A 35 6.50 0.13 0.88
C VAL A 35 7.48 -0.25 -0.23
N ASP A 36 8.79 -0.25 0.04
CA ASP A 36 9.79 -0.72 -0.92
C ASP A 36 9.55 -2.17 -1.35
N ALA A 37 9.14 -3.04 -0.41
CA ALA A 37 8.83 -4.44 -0.71
C ALA A 37 7.56 -4.58 -1.57
N TRP A 38 6.58 -3.69 -1.38
CA TRP A 38 5.39 -3.61 -2.24
C TRP A 38 5.73 -3.09 -3.63
N ASP A 39 6.56 -2.06 -3.74
CA ASP A 39 7.03 -1.53 -5.02
C ASP A 39 7.84 -2.57 -5.78
N GLU A 40 8.72 -3.31 -5.11
CA GLU A 40 9.44 -4.45 -5.69
C GLU A 40 8.48 -5.55 -6.16
N ALA A 41 7.46 -5.88 -5.36
CA ALA A 41 6.47 -6.87 -5.73
C ALA A 41 5.63 -6.42 -6.93
N ILE A 42 5.20 -5.16 -6.99
CA ILE A 42 4.47 -4.57 -8.11
C ILE A 42 5.35 -4.54 -9.35
N ALA A 43 6.61 -4.12 -9.23
CA ALA A 43 7.56 -4.09 -10.34
C ALA A 43 7.81 -5.48 -10.94
N ARG A 44 7.94 -6.51 -10.09
CA ARG A 44 8.07 -7.91 -10.51
C ARG A 44 6.79 -8.40 -11.17
N ASP A 45 5.64 -8.18 -10.54
CA ASP A 45 4.36 -8.73 -10.99
C ASP A 45 3.83 -8.03 -12.26
N SER A 46 4.29 -6.81 -12.54
CA SER A 46 3.98 -6.02 -13.74
C SER A 46 4.89 -6.28 -14.95
N GLN A 47 5.93 -7.12 -14.82
CA GLN A 47 6.77 -7.52 -15.95
C GLN A 47 5.96 -8.27 -17.02
N PRO A 48 6.42 -8.28 -18.29
CA PRO A 48 5.80 -9.05 -19.35
C PRO A 48 5.63 -10.52 -18.97
N GLY A 49 4.40 -11.04 -19.10
CA GLY A 49 4.04 -12.41 -18.68
C GLY A 49 3.86 -12.59 -17.16
N GLY A 50 4.02 -11.51 -16.38
CA GLY A 50 3.79 -11.49 -14.94
C GLY A 50 2.31 -11.57 -14.55
N ARG A 51 2.05 -11.63 -13.24
CA ARG A 51 0.69 -11.78 -12.69
C ARG A 51 -0.26 -10.67 -13.14
N MET A 52 0.24 -9.46 -13.36
CA MET A 52 -0.59 -8.33 -13.74
C MET A 52 -0.84 -8.23 -15.26
N GLN A 53 -0.25 -9.11 -16.08
CA GLN A 53 -0.34 -9.04 -17.54
C GLN A 53 -1.79 -8.89 -18.04
N ARG A 54 -2.72 -9.70 -17.53
CA ARG A 54 -4.14 -9.63 -17.92
C ARG A 54 -4.78 -8.27 -17.61
N VAL A 55 -4.43 -7.67 -16.46
CA VAL A 55 -4.96 -6.38 -16.05
C VAL A 55 -4.36 -5.27 -16.92
N ILE A 56 -3.06 -5.33 -17.16
CA ILE A 56 -2.33 -4.37 -18.01
C ILE A 56 -2.88 -4.40 -19.45
N ASP A 57 -3.09 -5.59 -20.01
CA ASP A 57 -3.64 -5.76 -21.37
C ASP A 57 -5.05 -5.19 -21.48
N ARG A 58 -5.90 -5.45 -20.48
CA ARG A 58 -7.25 -4.88 -20.43
C ARG A 58 -7.19 -3.35 -20.41
N VAL A 59 -6.39 -2.76 -19.52
CA VAL A 59 -6.26 -1.30 -19.40
C VAL A 59 -5.75 -0.68 -20.70
N ARG A 60 -4.75 -1.28 -21.35
CA ARG A 60 -4.27 -0.83 -22.66
C ARG A 60 -5.36 -0.90 -23.73
N SER A 61 -6.17 -1.95 -23.73
CA SER A 61 -7.32 -2.06 -24.64
C SER A 61 -8.39 -1.00 -24.34
N ASP A 62 -8.65 -0.69 -23.08
CA ASP A 62 -9.61 0.35 -22.68
C ASP A 62 -9.15 1.73 -23.16
N ILE A 63 -7.86 2.04 -23.02
CA ILE A 63 -7.25 3.28 -23.53
C ILE A 63 -7.39 3.35 -25.06
N ALA A 64 -7.03 2.28 -25.77
CA ALA A 64 -7.13 2.24 -27.24
C ALA A 64 -8.56 2.38 -27.75
N GLN A 65 -9.56 1.99 -26.95
CA GLN A 65 -10.98 2.09 -27.27
C GLN A 65 -11.63 3.40 -26.77
N GLY A 66 -10.86 4.31 -26.16
CA GLY A 66 -11.38 5.56 -25.62
C GLY A 66 -12.33 5.38 -24.44
N ARG A 67 -12.23 4.25 -23.71
CA ARG A 67 -13.05 3.97 -22.52
C ARG A 67 -12.49 4.58 -21.23
N THR A 68 -11.42 5.35 -21.33
CA THR A 68 -10.75 6.01 -20.21
C THR A 68 -10.77 7.52 -20.37
N LYS A 69 -10.79 8.26 -19.26
CA LYS A 69 -10.52 9.69 -19.24
C LYS A 69 -9.15 9.94 -18.61
N PRO A 70 -8.38 10.94 -19.07
CA PRO A 70 -7.19 11.39 -18.36
C PRO A 70 -7.54 11.74 -16.91
N LEU A 71 -6.66 11.37 -15.99
CA LEU A 71 -6.91 11.55 -14.56
C LEU A 71 -7.05 13.04 -14.20
N GLY A 72 -6.27 13.93 -14.82
CA GLY A 72 -6.37 15.38 -14.62
C GLY A 72 -7.79 15.91 -14.87
N GLU A 73 -8.45 15.47 -15.94
CA GLU A 73 -9.83 15.88 -16.25
C GLU A 73 -10.88 15.41 -15.22
N VAL A 74 -10.51 14.51 -14.30
CA VAL A 74 -11.39 13.96 -13.26
C VAL A 74 -11.04 14.52 -11.87
N ILE A 75 -9.76 14.82 -11.61
CA ILE A 75 -9.29 15.30 -10.30
C ILE A 75 -9.05 16.82 -10.29
N ASP A 76 -9.33 17.55 -11.38
CA ASP A 76 -9.33 19.01 -11.36
C ASP A 76 -10.47 19.55 -10.46
N ASN A 77 -10.10 19.84 -9.21
CA ASN A 77 -10.80 20.70 -8.24
C ASN A 77 -9.92 21.94 -7.98
N GLU A 78 -9.64 22.73 -9.02
CA GLU A 78 -9.19 24.13 -8.87
C GLU A 78 -10.05 25.06 -9.73
#